data_AF-X1C1B6-F1
#
_entry.id   AF-X1C1B6-F1
#
_cell.length_a   1.000
_cell.length_b   1.000
_cell.length_c   1.000
_cell.angle_alpha   90.00
_cell.angle_beta   90.00
_cell.angle_gamma   90.00
#
_symmetry.space_group_name_H-M   'P 1'
#
loop_
_entity.id
_entity.type
_entity.pdbx_description
1 polymer ?
#
loop_
_entity_poly.entity_id
_entity_poly.type
_entity_poly.pdbx_seq_one_letter_code
_entity_poly.pdbx_strand_id
1 'polypeptide(L)'
;MLNLETSKKSNFREKGAIITLVLVFGVIFLILLSSLFGFILFQLRASVKKAAWNESLHLAEAGIDYYKWCLNNEAEGNCLLDKNYYDPAGNLMGEFSLDIDTTLSCGETIQRNITSSGWTEDFPNTKRKVAVSYGRTSVARFAYLLNDNVWAGPDREVKGFYHSNGGIRMDGENQSLVSSNRETWVCTSSFGCSVGSCPSDCSVEGWNCVCPGVFTTTNNAQTDLFDYPVPSFDFEGITIDLAQIKAAA
;
A
#
# COMPACT_ATOMS: atom_id res chain seq x y z
N MET A 1 -111.71 5.27 -13.32
CA MET A 1 -110.91 4.07 -12.99
C MET A 1 -109.51 4.31 -13.53
N LEU A 2 -108.53 4.42 -12.62
CA LEU A 2 -107.07 4.49 -12.81
C LEU A 2 -106.46 5.71 -13.54
N ASN A 3 -105.98 6.66 -12.73
CA ASN A 3 -105.05 7.73 -13.12
C ASN A 3 -103.64 7.16 -13.36
N LEU A 4 -103.00 7.58 -14.45
CA LEU A 4 -101.58 7.34 -14.74
C LEU A 4 -100.73 8.31 -13.93
N GLU A 5 -100.03 7.83 -12.90
CA GLU A 5 -98.94 8.58 -12.28
C GLU A 5 -97.68 8.52 -13.14
N THR A 6 -97.25 9.66 -13.66
CA THR A 6 -95.97 9.83 -14.31
C THR A 6 -94.86 9.88 -13.25
N SER A 7 -94.13 8.77 -13.10
CA SER A 7 -92.95 8.69 -12.23
C SER A 7 -91.85 9.65 -12.72
N LYS A 8 -91.72 10.78 -12.03
CA LYS A 8 -90.66 11.78 -12.24
C LYS A 8 -89.31 11.18 -11.83
N LYS A 9 -88.52 10.74 -12.81
CA LYS A 9 -87.16 10.22 -12.62
C LYS A 9 -86.25 11.33 -12.07
N SER A 10 -85.93 11.30 -10.78
CA SER A 10 -84.97 12.24 -10.17
C SER A 10 -83.56 11.89 -10.63
N ASN A 11 -82.98 12.72 -11.50
CA ASN A 11 -81.55 12.68 -11.80
C ASN A 11 -80.76 13.15 -10.58
N PHE A 12 -80.29 12.22 -9.75
CA PHE A 12 -79.23 12.50 -8.79
C PHE A 12 -77.93 12.74 -9.57
N ARG A 13 -77.48 14.00 -9.63
CA ARG A 13 -76.18 14.36 -10.18
C ARG A 13 -75.10 14.00 -9.17
N GLU A 14 -74.43 12.86 -9.35
CA GLU A 14 -73.25 12.44 -8.58
C GLU A 14 -72.00 13.29 -8.93
N LYS A 15 -72.04 14.59 -8.66
CA LYS A 15 -70.91 15.50 -8.92
C LYS A 15 -69.99 15.73 -7.72
N GLY A 16 -70.31 15.19 -6.55
CA GLY A 16 -69.52 15.34 -5.32
C GLY A 16 -68.49 14.24 -5.05
N ALA A 17 -68.80 12.99 -5.43
CA ALA A 17 -67.95 11.82 -5.11
C ALA A 17 -66.57 11.87 -5.80
N ILE A 18 -66.49 12.47 -6.98
CA ILE A 18 -65.24 12.64 -7.75
C ILE A 18 -64.28 13.58 -7.02
N ILE A 19 -64.78 14.65 -6.38
CA ILE A 19 -63.95 15.65 -5.68
C ILE A 19 -63.29 15.01 -4.46
N THR A 20 -64.04 14.24 -3.67
CA THR A 20 -63.49 13.51 -2.51
C THR A 20 -62.44 12.49 -2.92
N LEU A 21 -62.65 11.77 -4.02
CA LEU A 21 -61.69 10.78 -4.53
C LEU A 21 -60.39 11.46 -4.98
N VAL A 22 -60.48 12.54 -5.75
CA VAL A 22 -59.30 13.31 -6.20
C VAL A 22 -58.52 13.88 -5.01
N LEU A 23 -59.21 14.36 -3.97
CA LEU A 23 -58.56 14.90 -2.79
C LEU A 23 -57.79 13.82 -2.02
N VAL A 24 -58.39 12.65 -1.80
CA VAL A 24 -57.73 11.53 -1.10
C VAL A 24 -56.52 11.04 -1.89
N PHE A 25 -56.65 10.81 -3.20
CA PHE A 25 -55.52 10.41 -4.04
C PHE A 25 -54.44 11.49 -4.11
N GLY A 26 -54.82 12.77 -4.15
CA GLY A 26 -53.89 13.89 -4.13
C GLY A 26 -53.06 13.95 -2.84
N VAL A 27 -53.70 13.75 -1.68
CA VAL A 27 -52.99 13.72 -0.39
C VAL A 27 -52.03 12.53 -0.30
N ILE A 28 -52.46 11.33 -0.70
CA ILE A 28 -51.59 10.14 -0.71
C ILE A 28 -50.40 10.37 -1.64
N PHE A 29 -50.64 10.93 -2.84
CA PHE A 29 -49.59 11.24 -3.79
C PHE A 29 -48.57 12.24 -3.22
N LEU A 30 -49.03 13.31 -2.55
CA LEU A 30 -48.14 14.29 -1.91
C LEU A 30 -47.30 13.70 -0.77
N ILE A 31 -47.86 12.79 0.02
CA ILE A 31 -47.13 12.07 1.08
C ILE A 31 -46.02 11.20 0.46
N LEU A 32 -46.35 10.43 -0.58
CA LEU A 32 -45.37 9.59 -1.28
C LEU A 32 -44.25 10.44 -1.90
N LEU A 33 -44.61 11.54 -2.57
CA LEU A 33 -43.66 12.46 -3.18
C LEU A 33 -42.71 13.07 -2.14
N SER A 34 -43.24 13.52 -1.00
CA SER A 34 -42.45 14.09 0.10
C SER A 34 -41.49 13.05 0.70
N SER A 35 -41.95 11.81 0.86
CA SER A 35 -41.11 10.71 1.37
C SER A 35 -39.96 10.38 0.42
N LEU A 36 -40.21 10.39 -0.89
CA LEU A 36 -39.20 10.12 -1.90
C LEU A 36 -38.12 11.22 -1.92
N PHE A 37 -38.53 12.49 -1.85
CA PHE A 37 -37.57 13.60 -1.76
C PHE A 37 -36.72 13.53 -0.49
N GLY A 38 -37.34 13.21 0.65
CA GLY A 38 -36.62 12.99 1.91
C GLY A 38 -35.58 11.87 1.80
N PHE A 39 -35.96 10.76 1.17
CA PHE A 39 -35.07 9.62 0.94
C PHE A 39 -33.88 9.99 0.04
N ILE A 40 -34.11 10.74 -1.04
CA ILE A 40 -33.04 11.19 -1.95
C ILE A 40 -32.02 12.08 -1.21
N LEU A 41 -32.49 13.05 -0.41
CA LEU A 41 -31.59 13.91 0.36
C LEU A 41 -30.78 13.13 1.39
N PHE A 42 -31.41 12.15 2.04
CA PHE A 42 -30.72 11.24 2.95
C PHE A 42 -29.64 10.42 2.23
N GLN A 43 -29.98 9.84 1.08
CA GLN A 43 -29.07 9.05 0.26
C GLN A 43 -27.87 9.89 -0.23
N LEU A 44 -28.10 11.14 -0.63
CA LEU A 44 -27.03 12.06 -1.03
C LEU A 44 -26.07 12.32 0.14
N ARG A 45 -26.58 12.65 1.33
CA ARG A 45 -25.74 12.86 2.52
C ARG A 45 -24.95 11.61 2.89
N ALA A 46 -25.59 10.44 2.83
CA ALA A 46 -24.93 9.17 3.08
C ALA A 46 -23.82 8.89 2.06
N SER A 47 -24.06 9.21 0.78
CA SER A 47 -23.08 9.05 -0.30
C SER A 47 -21.86 9.96 -0.11
N VAL A 48 -22.07 11.24 0.21
CA VAL A 48 -20.96 12.18 0.46
C VAL A 48 -20.16 11.76 1.69
N LYS A 49 -20.84 11.37 2.78
CA LYS A 49 -20.15 10.86 3.98
C LYS A 49 -19.33 9.60 3.69
N LYS A 50 -19.82 8.71 2.82
CA LYS A 50 -19.08 7.51 2.39
C LYS A 50 -17.87 7.87 1.53
N ALA A 51 -17.96 8.89 0.68
CA ALA A 51 -16.82 9.40 -0.06
C ALA A 51 -15.74 9.95 0.90
N ALA A 52 -16.11 10.84 1.82
CA ALA A 52 -15.21 11.37 2.84
C ALA A 52 -14.58 10.27 3.74
N TRP A 53 -15.32 9.19 4.01
CA TRP A 53 -14.79 8.02 4.73
C TRP A 53 -13.65 7.32 3.96
N ASN A 54 -13.73 7.26 2.63
CA ASN A 54 -12.68 6.68 1.80
C ASN A 54 -11.50 7.65 1.65
N GLU A 55 -11.78 8.94 1.43
CA GLU A 55 -10.74 9.97 1.35
C GLU A 55 -9.93 10.07 2.64
N SER A 56 -10.56 10.00 3.80
CA SER A 56 -9.87 9.98 5.10
C SER A 56 -8.91 8.78 5.25
N LEU A 57 -9.17 7.65 4.59
CA LEU A 57 -8.21 6.54 4.54
C LEU A 57 -6.98 6.91 3.71
N HIS A 58 -7.17 7.50 2.54
CA HIS A 58 -6.06 7.95 1.70
C HIS A 58 -5.22 9.03 2.37
N LEU A 59 -5.85 9.94 3.13
CA LEU A 59 -5.14 10.92 3.94
C LEU A 59 -4.31 10.24 5.05
N ALA A 60 -4.84 9.19 5.69
CA ALA A 60 -4.08 8.41 6.66
C ALA A 60 -2.90 7.68 6.01
N GLU A 61 -3.08 7.08 4.82
CA GLU A 61 -2.01 6.45 4.04
C GLU A 61 -0.92 7.47 3.65
N ALA A 62 -1.31 8.66 3.20
CA ALA A 62 -0.38 9.74 2.90
C ALA A 62 0.48 10.14 4.12
N GLY A 63 -0.09 10.11 5.33
CA GLY A 63 0.67 10.33 6.55
C GLY A 63 1.72 9.25 6.82
N ILE A 64 1.39 7.98 6.55
CA ILE A 64 2.36 6.87 6.66
C ILE A 64 3.51 7.06 5.66
N ASP A 65 3.20 7.37 4.39
CA ASP A 65 4.20 7.56 3.36
C ASP A 65 5.08 8.79 3.64
N TYR A 66 4.50 9.86 4.16
CA TYR A 66 5.25 11.03 4.61
C TYR A 66 6.23 10.69 5.73
N TYR A 67 5.79 9.94 6.75
CA TYR A 67 6.69 9.53 7.82
C TYR A 67 7.76 8.54 7.35
N LYS A 68 7.42 7.62 6.44
CA LYS A 68 8.40 6.75 5.78
C LYS A 68 9.49 7.55 5.06
N TRP A 69 9.12 8.64 4.37
CA TRP A 69 10.10 9.55 3.78
C TRP A 69 10.99 10.19 4.85
N CYS A 70 10.44 10.62 5.99
CA CYS A 70 11.21 11.15 7.11
C CYS A 70 12.25 10.16 7.63
N LEU A 71 11.85 8.89 7.80
CA LEU A 71 12.74 7.81 8.23
C LEU A 71 13.88 7.58 7.25
N ASN A 72 13.59 7.55 5.95
CA ASN A 72 14.59 7.29 4.92
C ASN A 72 15.57 8.45 4.70
N ASN A 73 15.26 9.66 5.14
CA ASN A 73 16.09 10.86 4.98
C ASN A 73 16.69 11.36 6.30
N GLU A 74 16.62 10.55 7.37
CA GLU A 74 17.16 10.88 8.70
C GLU A 74 16.61 12.22 9.26
N ALA A 75 15.40 12.61 8.83
CA ALA A 75 14.80 13.91 9.15
C ALA A 75 13.80 13.84 10.32
N GLU A 76 13.85 12.77 11.11
CA GLU A 76 12.86 12.46 12.15
C GLU A 76 12.61 13.62 13.12
N GLY A 77 13.66 14.32 13.55
CA GLY A 77 13.55 15.44 14.50
C GLY A 77 12.86 16.69 13.94
N ASN A 78 12.71 16.80 12.62
CA ASN A 78 12.08 17.93 11.94
C ASN A 78 10.72 17.57 11.33
N CYS A 79 10.25 16.33 11.49
CA CYS A 79 9.01 15.90 10.89
C CYS A 79 7.80 16.30 11.73
N LEU A 80 6.85 16.97 11.06
CA LEU A 80 5.62 17.43 11.68
C LEU A 80 4.68 16.24 11.88
N LEU A 81 4.18 16.05 13.09
CA LEU A 81 3.24 14.98 13.40
C LEU A 81 1.85 15.28 12.84
N ASP A 82 1.46 16.56 12.85
CA ASP A 82 0.21 17.04 12.28
C ASP A 82 0.52 17.85 11.02
N LYS A 83 -0.12 17.48 9.90
CA LYS A 83 0.14 18.14 8.62
C LYS A 83 -1.09 18.15 7.71
N ASN A 84 -1.22 19.26 7.01
CA ASN A 84 -2.23 19.47 5.99
C ASN A 84 -1.84 18.77 4.68
N TYR A 85 -2.81 18.12 4.05
CA TYR A 85 -2.66 17.49 2.75
C TYR A 85 -3.35 18.30 1.67
N TYR A 86 -2.59 18.64 0.64
CA TYR A 86 -3.06 19.42 -0.50
C TYR A 86 -3.11 18.55 -1.74
N ASP A 87 -4.10 18.78 -2.58
CA ASP A 87 -4.15 18.18 -3.91
C ASP A 87 -3.06 18.79 -4.83
N PRO A 88 -2.79 18.19 -6.01
CA PRO A 88 -1.84 18.76 -6.98
C PRO A 88 -2.20 20.17 -7.48
N ALA A 89 -3.45 20.61 -7.30
CA ALA A 89 -3.91 21.96 -7.66
C ALA A 89 -3.74 22.97 -6.51
N GLY A 90 -3.31 22.54 -5.32
CA GLY A 90 -3.10 23.35 -4.13
C GLY A 90 -4.33 23.51 -3.21
N ASN A 91 -5.42 22.78 -3.45
CA ASN A 91 -6.59 22.81 -2.57
C ASN A 91 -6.36 21.94 -1.34
N LEU A 92 -6.78 22.42 -0.17
CA LEU A 92 -6.76 21.64 1.07
C LEU A 92 -7.81 20.53 0.97
N MET A 93 -7.37 19.27 1.10
CA MET A 93 -8.28 18.12 1.12
C MET A 93 -8.61 17.67 2.54
N GLY A 94 -7.66 17.86 3.45
CA GLY A 94 -7.80 17.48 4.84
C GLY A 94 -6.45 17.43 5.54
N GLU A 95 -6.45 16.74 6.67
CA GLU A 95 -5.31 16.71 7.58
C GLU A 95 -5.05 15.27 8.03
N PHE A 96 -3.81 15.00 8.37
CA PHE A 96 -3.43 13.78 9.06
C PHE A 96 -2.59 14.08 10.30
N SER A 97 -2.67 13.17 11.26
CA SER A 97 -1.97 13.21 12.54
C SER A 97 -1.28 11.88 12.79
N LEU A 98 0.00 11.94 13.14
CA LEU A 98 0.86 10.79 13.35
C LEU A 98 1.10 10.55 14.84
N ASP A 99 0.92 9.30 15.25
CA ASP A 99 1.27 8.79 16.57
C ASP A 99 2.36 7.71 16.41
N ILE A 100 3.48 7.86 17.11
CA ILE A 100 4.70 7.07 16.88
C ILE A 100 5.15 6.45 18.20
N ASP A 101 5.04 5.13 18.27
CA ASP A 101 5.53 4.33 19.38
C ASP A 101 6.85 3.66 18.97
N THR A 102 7.92 3.96 19.71
CA THR A 102 9.24 3.36 19.47
C THR A 102 9.51 2.24 20.49
N THR A 103 9.91 1.08 20.00
CA THR A 103 10.33 -0.05 20.83
C THR A 103 11.85 -0.10 20.87
N LEU A 104 12.40 0.03 22.08
CA LEU A 104 13.83 -0.01 22.33
C LEU A 104 14.23 -1.39 22.85
N SER A 105 15.37 -1.89 22.37
CA SER A 105 16.06 -3.04 22.95
C SER A 105 17.54 -2.75 23.01
N CYS A 106 18.16 -2.95 24.17
CA CYS A 106 19.58 -2.66 24.41
C CYS A 106 19.99 -1.20 24.09
N GLY A 107 19.07 -0.23 24.22
CA GLY A 107 19.33 1.18 23.89
C GLY A 107 19.13 1.53 22.42
N GLU A 108 18.87 0.55 21.56
CA GLU A 108 18.67 0.72 20.12
C GLU A 108 17.20 0.59 19.73
N THR A 109 16.76 1.36 18.72
CA THR A 109 15.39 1.27 18.21
C THR A 109 15.27 0.08 17.28
N ILE A 110 14.58 -0.98 17.72
CA ILE A 110 14.40 -2.20 16.93
C ILE A 110 13.16 -2.15 16.04
N GLN A 111 12.13 -1.41 16.48
CA GLN A 111 10.83 -1.35 15.84
C GLN A 111 10.15 -0.02 16.16
N ARG A 112 9.44 0.52 15.17
CA ARG A 112 8.59 1.70 15.29
C ARG A 112 7.19 1.34 14.82
N ASN A 113 6.20 1.54 15.67
CA ASN A 113 4.79 1.41 15.30
C ASN A 113 4.25 2.82 15.06
N ILE A 114 3.78 3.07 13.84
CA ILE A 114 3.25 4.37 13.45
C ILE A 114 1.77 4.21 13.17
N THR A 115 0.97 5.01 13.85
CA THR A 115 -0.47 5.12 13.60
C THR A 115 -0.76 6.48 13.01
N SER A 116 -1.14 6.52 11.74
CA SER A 116 -1.61 7.73 11.06
C SER A 116 -3.13 7.80 11.13
N SER A 117 -3.65 8.94 11.56
CA SER A 117 -5.08 9.25 11.62
C SER A 117 -5.40 10.37 10.63
N GLY A 118 -6.21 10.11 9.61
CA GLY A 118 -6.61 11.10 8.59
C GLY A 118 -8.09 11.46 8.65
N TRP A 119 -8.42 12.70 8.28
CA TRP A 119 -9.80 13.20 8.11
C TRP A 119 -9.88 14.33 7.09
N THR A 120 -11.02 14.47 6.43
CA THR A 120 -11.27 15.56 5.47
C THR A 120 -11.74 16.83 6.19
N GLU A 121 -11.57 17.98 5.54
CA GLU A 121 -12.03 19.28 6.08
C GLU A 121 -13.56 19.31 6.25
N ASP A 122 -14.30 18.76 5.28
CA ASP A 122 -15.77 18.72 5.29
C ASP A 122 -16.35 17.83 6.40
N PHE A 123 -15.62 16.79 6.82
CA PHE A 123 -16.10 15.79 7.78
C PHE A 123 -15.05 15.47 8.86
N PRO A 124 -14.72 16.41 9.77
CA PRO A 124 -13.66 16.24 10.77
C PRO A 124 -13.94 15.14 11.80
N ASN A 125 -15.22 14.77 11.96
CA ASN A 125 -15.65 13.69 12.85
C ASN A 125 -15.50 12.29 12.23
N THR A 126 -15.27 12.18 10.91
CA THR A 126 -15.12 10.90 10.21
C THR A 126 -13.64 10.62 10.01
N LYS A 127 -13.00 10.06 11.05
CA LYS A 127 -11.57 9.75 11.03
C LYS A 127 -11.30 8.30 10.62
N ARG A 128 -10.21 8.08 9.89
CA ARG A 128 -9.67 6.75 9.61
C ARG A 128 -8.25 6.65 10.14
N LYS A 129 -7.89 5.45 10.59
CA LYS A 129 -6.56 5.17 11.10
C LYS A 129 -5.90 4.05 10.32
N VAL A 130 -4.62 4.20 10.04
CA VAL A 130 -3.75 3.18 9.45
C VAL A 130 -2.58 3.00 10.41
N ALA A 131 -2.31 1.75 10.81
CA ALA A 131 -1.19 1.41 11.66
C ALA A 131 -0.20 0.55 10.88
N VAL A 132 1.08 0.90 10.93
CA VAL A 132 2.18 0.16 10.32
C VAL A 132 3.29 -0.05 11.33
N SER A 133 4.09 -1.10 11.11
CA SER A 133 5.28 -1.36 11.89
C SER A 133 6.50 -1.41 11.00
N TYR A 134 7.48 -0.55 11.27
CA TYR A 134 8.79 -0.59 10.63
C TYR A 134 9.81 -1.13 11.63
N GLY A 135 10.44 -2.25 11.28
CA GLY A 135 11.51 -2.85 12.07
C GLY A 135 12.77 -3.00 11.25
N ARG A 136 13.93 -3.03 11.93
CA ARG A 136 15.20 -3.39 11.29
C ARG A 136 15.10 -4.83 10.77
N THR A 137 15.54 -5.06 9.53
CA THR A 137 15.57 -6.41 8.96
C THR A 137 16.53 -7.29 9.77
N SER A 138 16.03 -8.40 10.29
CA SER A 138 16.85 -9.35 11.05
C SER A 138 17.78 -10.14 10.13
N VAL A 139 19.01 -10.38 10.59
CA VAL A 139 19.97 -11.28 9.95
C VAL A 139 19.40 -12.70 9.81
N ALA A 140 18.59 -13.14 10.78
CA ALA A 140 17.98 -14.47 10.78
C ALA A 140 16.93 -14.67 9.65
N ARG A 141 16.57 -13.60 8.93
CA ARG A 141 15.70 -13.69 7.74
C ARG A 141 16.39 -14.37 6.56
N PHE A 142 17.72 -14.26 6.46
CA PHE A 142 18.48 -14.71 5.30
C PHE A 142 19.04 -16.11 5.52
N ALA A 143 18.90 -16.97 4.50
CA ALA A 143 19.62 -18.24 4.45
C ALA A 143 21.10 -18.02 4.12
N TYR A 144 21.36 -17.05 3.24
CA TYR A 144 22.71 -16.61 2.89
C TYR A 144 22.74 -15.09 2.84
N LEU A 145 23.69 -14.51 3.57
CA LEU A 145 23.93 -13.08 3.63
C LEU A 145 25.43 -12.84 3.47
N LEU A 146 25.82 -12.21 2.35
CA LEU A 146 27.21 -12.10 1.92
C LEU A 146 27.59 -10.64 1.60
N ASN A 147 28.87 -10.31 1.70
CA ASN A 147 29.40 -8.97 1.39
C ASN A 147 30.42 -9.01 0.23
N ASP A 148 30.29 -9.97 -0.68
CA ASP A 148 31.26 -10.22 -1.75
C ASP A 148 30.60 -10.85 -2.99
N ASN A 149 31.31 -10.86 -4.12
CA ASN A 149 30.88 -11.55 -5.32
C ASN A 149 30.85 -13.06 -5.07
N VAL A 150 29.78 -13.74 -5.48
CA VAL A 150 29.59 -15.16 -5.17
C VAL A 150 29.03 -15.95 -6.35
N TRP A 151 29.48 -17.20 -6.47
CA TRP A 151 28.89 -18.20 -7.35
C TRP A 151 28.19 -19.27 -6.52
N ALA A 152 26.87 -19.36 -6.65
CA ALA A 152 26.10 -20.50 -6.21
C ALA A 152 26.05 -21.52 -7.35
N GLY A 153 26.85 -22.58 -7.23
CA GLY A 153 26.97 -23.63 -8.24
C GLY A 153 25.68 -24.43 -8.49
N PRO A 154 25.62 -25.19 -9.60
CA PRO A 154 24.43 -25.91 -10.04
C PRO A 154 23.99 -27.06 -9.13
N ASP A 155 24.84 -27.48 -8.20
CA ASP A 155 24.60 -28.51 -7.20
C ASP A 155 23.92 -27.98 -5.92
N ARG A 156 23.68 -26.67 -5.83
CA ARG A 156 23.07 -26.04 -4.65
C ARG A 156 21.55 -25.94 -4.75
N GLU A 157 20.90 -26.20 -3.62
CA GLU A 157 19.48 -25.91 -3.40
C GLU A 157 19.36 -24.85 -2.29
N VAL A 158 18.93 -23.64 -2.65
CA VAL A 158 18.83 -22.48 -1.75
C VAL A 158 17.39 -22.33 -1.26
N LYS A 159 17.19 -22.62 0.02
CA LYS A 159 15.89 -22.53 0.72
C LYS A 159 15.84 -21.30 1.63
N GLY A 160 15.49 -20.16 1.06
CA GLY A 160 15.30 -18.90 1.80
C GLY A 160 15.96 -17.72 1.10
N PHE A 161 15.82 -16.54 1.71
CA PHE A 161 16.36 -15.30 1.14
C PHE A 161 17.88 -15.40 0.99
N TYR A 162 18.36 -15.08 -0.22
CA TYR A 162 19.78 -15.03 -0.55
C TYR A 162 20.13 -13.58 -0.89
N HIS A 163 21.11 -13.00 -0.19
CA HIS A 163 21.53 -11.63 -0.45
C HIS A 163 23.06 -11.52 -0.50
N SER A 164 23.55 -10.70 -1.43
CA SER A 164 24.93 -10.23 -1.42
C SER A 164 25.04 -8.74 -1.74
N ASN A 165 25.93 -8.04 -1.04
CA ASN A 165 26.34 -6.68 -1.44
C ASN A 165 27.21 -6.66 -2.72
N GLY A 166 27.74 -7.83 -3.11
CA GLY A 166 28.40 -8.05 -4.39
C GLY A 166 27.46 -8.63 -5.44
N GLY A 167 28.03 -9.01 -6.58
CA GLY A 167 27.33 -9.70 -7.65
C GLY A 167 27.15 -11.20 -7.38
N ILE A 168 26.09 -11.77 -7.96
CA ILE A 168 25.69 -13.17 -7.73
C ILE A 168 25.57 -13.88 -9.07
N ARG A 169 26.36 -14.94 -9.24
CA ARG A 169 26.10 -15.97 -10.25
C ARG A 169 25.29 -17.09 -9.59
N MET A 170 24.00 -17.18 -9.89
CA MET A 170 23.07 -18.15 -9.30
C MET A 170 22.78 -19.27 -10.30
N ASP A 171 23.57 -20.34 -10.29
CA ASP A 171 23.34 -21.53 -11.13
C ASP A 171 22.59 -22.65 -10.39
N GLY A 172 22.45 -22.55 -9.07
CA GLY A 172 21.68 -23.50 -8.26
C GLY A 172 20.18 -23.25 -8.29
N GLU A 173 19.42 -24.15 -7.68
CA GLU A 173 17.98 -23.96 -7.46
C GLU A 173 17.75 -22.92 -6.35
N ASN A 174 16.82 -21.98 -6.56
CA ASN A 174 16.34 -21.05 -5.54
C ASN A 174 14.83 -21.17 -5.35
N GLN A 175 14.40 -21.25 -4.10
CA GLN A 175 12.98 -21.29 -3.71
C GLN A 175 12.50 -19.95 -3.13
N SER A 176 13.35 -18.92 -3.15
CA SER A 176 13.06 -17.58 -2.62
C SER A 176 13.85 -16.50 -3.37
N LEU A 177 13.69 -15.26 -2.92
CA LEU A 177 14.30 -14.08 -3.52
C LEU A 177 15.83 -14.15 -3.44
N VAL A 178 16.48 -13.91 -4.57
CA VAL A 178 17.93 -13.75 -4.69
C VAL A 178 18.20 -12.29 -5.03
N SER A 179 18.86 -11.58 -4.12
CA SER A 179 19.00 -10.13 -4.20
C SER A 179 20.45 -9.67 -4.19
N SER A 180 20.77 -8.66 -5.01
CA SER A 180 22.11 -8.06 -5.08
C SER A 180 22.04 -6.56 -4.93
N ASN A 181 23.02 -5.98 -4.22
CA ASN A 181 23.16 -4.53 -4.18
C ASN A 181 23.59 -3.92 -5.52
N ARG A 182 24.33 -4.69 -6.33
CA ARG A 182 24.91 -4.19 -7.57
C ARG A 182 23.87 -4.21 -8.67
N GLU A 183 23.79 -3.15 -9.45
CA GLU A 183 23.04 -3.16 -10.70
C GLU A 183 23.78 -4.02 -11.73
N THR A 184 25.09 -3.80 -11.86
CA THR A 184 26.01 -4.60 -12.66
C THR A 184 27.35 -4.80 -11.94
N TRP A 185 28.07 -5.85 -12.34
CA TRP A 185 29.39 -6.17 -11.80
C TRP A 185 30.27 -6.88 -12.81
N VAL A 186 31.59 -6.82 -12.61
CA VAL A 186 32.56 -7.48 -13.48
C VAL A 186 32.69 -8.94 -13.09
N CYS A 187 32.17 -9.83 -13.92
CA CYS A 187 32.32 -11.27 -13.76
C CYS A 187 33.71 -11.69 -14.26
N THR A 188 34.55 -12.19 -13.34
CA THR A 188 35.91 -12.64 -13.65
C THR A 188 35.96 -14.14 -13.93
N SER A 189 37.13 -14.66 -14.32
CA SER A 189 37.36 -16.08 -14.57
C SER A 189 37.13 -16.95 -13.33
N SER A 190 37.27 -16.40 -12.12
CA SER A 190 36.96 -17.10 -10.87
C SER A 190 35.48 -17.47 -10.74
N PHE A 191 34.61 -16.72 -11.42
CA PHE A 191 33.17 -16.97 -11.54
C PHE A 191 32.82 -17.61 -12.88
N GLY A 192 33.80 -18.17 -13.61
CA GLY A 192 33.61 -18.84 -14.89
C GLY A 192 33.24 -17.93 -16.06
N CYS A 193 33.51 -16.62 -15.96
CA CYS A 193 33.32 -15.67 -17.06
C CYS A 193 34.65 -15.26 -17.69
N SER A 194 34.66 -15.08 -19.01
CA SER A 194 35.77 -14.44 -19.71
C SER A 194 35.26 -13.67 -20.92
N VAL A 195 36.08 -12.82 -21.52
CA VAL A 195 35.71 -12.07 -22.74
C VAL A 195 35.27 -12.98 -23.89
N GLY A 196 35.86 -14.18 -24.00
CA GLY A 196 35.51 -15.16 -25.05
C GLY A 196 34.34 -16.08 -24.68
N SER A 197 33.91 -16.07 -23.42
CA SER A 197 32.87 -16.92 -22.85
C SER A 197 32.01 -16.14 -21.87
N CYS A 198 31.53 -14.97 -22.31
CA CYS A 198 30.64 -14.14 -21.51
C CYS A 198 29.22 -14.70 -21.67
N PRO A 199 28.49 -14.96 -20.56
CA PRO A 199 27.11 -15.44 -20.63
C PRO A 199 26.19 -14.51 -21.43
N SER A 200 25.09 -15.05 -21.98
CA SER A 200 24.15 -14.28 -22.80
C SER A 200 23.53 -13.08 -22.09
N ASP A 201 23.35 -13.19 -20.78
CA ASP A 201 22.75 -12.14 -19.95
C ASP A 201 23.75 -11.03 -19.59
N CYS A 202 25.02 -11.20 -19.98
CA CYS A 202 26.11 -10.29 -19.71
C CYS A 202 26.59 -9.58 -20.99
N SER A 203 27.12 -8.38 -20.83
CA SER A 203 27.73 -7.60 -21.92
C SER A 203 29.25 -7.65 -21.84
N VAL A 204 29.92 -7.61 -22.99
CA VAL A 204 31.39 -7.44 -23.04
C VAL A 204 31.69 -5.95 -23.17
N GLU A 205 32.36 -5.39 -22.17
CA GLU A 205 32.80 -4.01 -22.13
C GLU A 205 34.33 -3.95 -22.09
N GLY A 206 34.94 -3.70 -23.25
CA GLY A 206 36.38 -3.72 -23.41
C GLY A 206 36.96 -5.12 -23.18
N TRP A 207 37.75 -5.28 -22.11
CA TRP A 207 38.35 -6.57 -21.69
C TRP A 207 37.62 -7.22 -20.50
N ASN A 208 36.43 -6.72 -20.14
CA ASN A 208 35.64 -7.22 -19.02
C ASN A 208 34.31 -7.79 -19.50
N CYS A 209 33.88 -8.88 -18.85
CA CYS A 209 32.51 -9.39 -18.96
C CYS A 209 31.69 -8.77 -17.82
N VAL A 210 30.74 -7.90 -18.14
CA VAL A 210 29.90 -7.17 -17.19
C VAL A 210 28.55 -7.84 -17.14
N CYS A 211 28.16 -8.31 -15.97
CA CYS A 211 26.91 -9.02 -15.76
C CYS A 211 25.95 -8.22 -14.88
N PRO A 212 24.64 -8.47 -14.97
CA PRO A 212 23.67 -7.95 -14.02
C PRO A 212 23.99 -8.40 -12.58
N GLY A 213 23.47 -7.67 -11.58
CA GLY A 213 23.65 -7.95 -10.16
C GLY A 213 23.43 -9.41 -9.77
N VAL A 214 22.41 -10.04 -10.37
CA VAL A 214 22.18 -11.49 -10.29
C VAL A 214 21.98 -12.03 -11.70
N PHE A 215 22.67 -13.10 -12.06
CA PHE A 215 22.43 -13.82 -13.31
C PHE A 215 22.61 -15.32 -13.13
N THR A 216 22.12 -16.11 -14.09
CA THR A 216 22.28 -17.56 -14.15
C THR A 216 22.81 -17.97 -15.51
N THR A 217 23.49 -19.12 -15.58
CA THR A 217 23.86 -19.79 -16.83
C THR A 217 23.15 -21.13 -17.01
N THR A 218 22.26 -21.46 -16.07
CA THR A 218 21.54 -22.73 -16.04
C THR A 218 20.03 -22.51 -15.99
N ASN A 219 19.28 -23.55 -16.34
CA ASN A 219 17.82 -23.57 -16.25
C ASN A 219 17.30 -23.97 -14.85
N ASN A 220 18.20 -24.22 -13.90
CA ASN A 220 17.81 -24.65 -12.54
C ASN A 220 17.34 -23.47 -11.68
N ALA A 221 17.87 -22.28 -11.94
CA ALA A 221 17.53 -21.08 -11.19
C ALA A 221 16.21 -20.46 -11.67
N GLN A 222 15.40 -20.00 -10.72
CA GLN A 222 14.19 -19.23 -10.98
C GLN A 222 14.54 -17.74 -11.08
N THR A 223 14.69 -17.26 -12.31
CA THR A 223 15.08 -15.87 -12.62
C THR A 223 14.02 -14.83 -12.20
N ASP A 224 12.75 -15.22 -12.15
CA ASP A 224 11.65 -14.34 -11.71
C ASP A 224 11.78 -13.92 -10.23
N LEU A 225 12.61 -14.63 -9.46
CA LEU A 225 12.88 -14.34 -8.06
C LEU A 225 14.19 -13.55 -7.88
N PHE A 226 14.80 -13.06 -8.95
CA PHE A 226 15.98 -12.21 -8.87
C PHE A 226 15.57 -10.74 -8.70
N ASP A 227 16.18 -10.05 -7.74
CA ASP A 227 15.87 -8.66 -7.43
C ASP A 227 17.15 -7.83 -7.27
N TYR A 228 17.37 -6.91 -8.20
CA TYR A 228 18.55 -6.05 -8.24
C TYR A 228 18.28 -4.79 -9.10
N PRO A 229 18.87 -3.63 -8.74
CA PRO A 229 19.67 -3.37 -7.53
C PRO A 229 18.79 -3.14 -6.29
N VAL A 230 19.21 -3.69 -5.15
CA VAL A 230 18.61 -3.41 -3.83
C VAL A 230 19.58 -2.66 -2.90
N PRO A 231 19.13 -2.00 -1.81
CA PRO A 231 20.05 -1.43 -0.83
C PRO A 231 21.00 -2.48 -0.24
N SER A 232 22.23 -2.08 0.08
CA SER A 232 23.23 -2.96 0.69
C SER A 232 22.86 -3.28 2.13
N PHE A 233 23.17 -4.50 2.55
CA PHE A 233 23.13 -4.88 3.94
C PHE A 233 24.34 -4.30 4.71
N ASP A 234 24.13 -3.72 5.89
CA ASP A 234 25.19 -3.14 6.71
C ASP A 234 25.91 -4.20 7.57
N PHE A 235 27.02 -4.73 7.06
CA PHE A 235 27.90 -5.66 7.79
C PHE A 235 28.79 -4.96 8.83
N GLU A 236 29.06 -3.66 8.65
CA GLU A 236 29.88 -2.89 9.59
C GLU A 236 29.11 -2.70 10.89
N GLY A 237 27.81 -2.35 10.80
CA GLY A 237 26.89 -2.31 11.91
C GLY A 237 26.85 -3.61 12.72
N ILE A 238 26.78 -4.78 12.06
CA ILE A 238 26.86 -6.08 12.77
C ILE A 238 28.17 -6.22 13.53
N THR A 239 29.29 -5.82 12.93
CA THR A 239 30.61 -5.97 13.56
C THR A 239 30.71 -5.10 14.82
N ILE A 240 30.16 -3.89 14.76
CA ILE A 240 30.05 -2.99 15.92
C ILE A 240 29.13 -3.60 16.99
N ASP A 241 27.94 -4.07 16.61
CA ASP A 241 26.97 -4.68 17.53
C ASP A 241 27.57 -5.90 18.24
N LEU A 242 28.29 -6.77 17.51
CA LEU A 242 28.99 -7.93 18.08
C LEU A 242 30.13 -7.52 19.03
N ALA A 243 30.87 -6.45 18.71
CA ALA A 243 31.90 -5.92 19.58
C ALA A 243 31.31 -5.37 20.89
N GLN A 244 30.15 -4.70 20.83
CA GLN A 244 29.42 -4.25 22.01
C GLN A 244 28.92 -5.41 22.86
N ILE A 245 28.33 -6.45 22.24
CA ILE A 245 27.89 -7.67 22.95
C ILE A 245 29.08 -8.31 23.66
N LYS A 246 30.23 -8.41 22.99
CA LYS A 246 31.46 -8.95 23.59
C LYS A 246 31.96 -8.10 24.76
N ALA A 247 31.85 -6.78 24.69
CA ALA A 247 32.26 -5.87 25.76
C ALA A 247 31.31 -5.88 26.96
N ALA A 248 30.03 -6.23 26.75
CA ALA A 248 29.01 -6.32 27.78
C ALA A 248 28.93 -7.70 28.47
N ALA A 249 29.55 -8.74 27.90
CA ALA A 249 29.63 -10.09 28.44
C ALA A 249 30.84 -10.26 29.37
#